data_AF-E2S0X2-F1
#
_entry.id   AF-E2S0X2-F1
#
_cell.length_a   1.000
_cell.length_b   1.000
_cell.length_c   1.000
_cell.angle_alpha   90.00
_cell.angle_beta   90.00
_cell.angle_gamma   90.00
#
_symmetry.space_group_name_H-M   'P 1'
#
loop_
_entity.id
_entity.type
_entity.pdbx_description
1 polymer ?
#
loop_
_entity_poly.entity_id
_entity_poly.type
_entity_poly.pdbx_seq_one_letter_code
_entity_poly.pdbx_strand_id
1 'polypeptide(L)'
;MSDITVYGATGLVGQLVARYLASINAPSVTLAGRNRPVLAALRDELNPHWDIAIAAADDAAAVERMVEGTKVLITVVGPYSLYGGHVVAACARHGVDYVDLCGEVPFIRRSIDSHHATAQSTGARIVHSCGFDSVPSDMGMLNLYQAAGKPFARVQMVVDKLKGGISPGTIESSLQVSHAAHADKEVARNLHNPYSLDPDPKAGPRLDGLQKDFEIKEVDGVGWVGPFFMSMFNTRVVRRSNALLGRAWGTRLFYKEAWWAGTGLSGRARAYGLALATKLLFDGTQSRLRPLVEKVLPTPGPSGAHFQVSHHGITEDGQRWRATVSAQGDPGYEVTAMMLSQAALCLLDSRSGTSHAGGVLTPATGLGKPYLQRLSAHGMSFTAARMN
;
A
#
# COMPACT_ATOMS: atom_id res chain seq x y z
N MET A 1 3.13 4.28 -28.05
CA MET A 1 2.39 4.00 -26.80
C MET A 1 3.16 2.92 -26.08
N SER A 2 3.73 3.24 -24.92
CA SER A 2 4.48 2.30 -24.08
C SER A 2 3.54 1.46 -23.24
N ASP A 3 3.96 0.24 -22.93
CA ASP A 3 3.18 -0.65 -22.07
C ASP A 3 3.22 -0.16 -20.62
N ILE A 4 4.41 0.22 -20.14
CA ILE A 4 4.61 0.72 -18.77
C ILE A 4 5.37 2.04 -18.82
N THR A 5 4.92 3.02 -18.05
CA THR A 5 5.69 4.24 -17.76
C THR A 5 6.02 4.30 -16.28
N VAL A 6 7.29 4.51 -15.92
CA VAL A 6 7.75 4.70 -14.54
C VAL A 6 7.94 6.19 -14.27
N TYR A 7 6.95 6.82 -13.66
CA TYR A 7 7.00 8.23 -13.29
C TYR A 7 7.63 8.46 -11.92
N GLY A 8 8.68 9.29 -11.89
CA GLY A 8 9.57 9.41 -10.74
C GLY A 8 10.77 8.46 -10.83
N ALA A 9 11.13 8.00 -12.03
CA ALA A 9 12.21 7.02 -12.26
C ALA A 9 13.58 7.45 -11.72
N THR A 10 13.83 8.75 -11.54
CA THR A 10 15.10 9.26 -10.98
C THR A 10 15.19 9.12 -9.46
N GLY A 11 14.06 8.93 -8.77
CA GLY A 11 14.03 8.73 -7.32
C GLY A 11 14.49 7.33 -6.91
N LEU A 12 14.85 7.14 -5.64
CA LEU A 12 15.40 5.87 -5.14
C LEU A 12 14.50 4.66 -5.46
N VAL A 13 13.21 4.72 -5.10
CA VAL A 13 12.26 3.64 -5.40
C VAL A 13 12.01 3.52 -6.92
N GLY A 14 12.00 4.64 -7.65
CA GLY A 14 11.83 4.63 -9.11
C GLY A 14 12.96 3.91 -9.84
N GLN A 15 14.20 4.11 -9.38
CA GLN A 15 15.36 3.38 -9.89
C GLN A 15 15.27 1.88 -9.56
N LEU A 16 14.81 1.51 -8.36
CA LEU A 16 14.60 0.11 -8.00
C LEU A 16 13.51 -0.55 -8.85
N VAL A 17 12.41 0.16 -9.13
CA VAL A 17 11.35 -0.30 -10.05
C VAL A 17 11.91 -0.51 -11.45
N ALA A 18 12.65 0.48 -11.98
CA ALA A 18 13.29 0.38 -13.29
C ALA A 18 14.26 -0.81 -13.36
N ARG A 19 15.13 -0.99 -12.35
CA ARG A 19 16.06 -2.13 -12.25
C ARG A 19 15.32 -3.45 -12.19
N TYR A 20 14.25 -3.53 -11.41
CA TYR A 20 13.44 -4.73 -11.30
C TYR A 20 12.81 -5.09 -12.66
N LEU A 21 12.15 -4.13 -13.33
CA LEU A 21 11.57 -4.32 -14.67
C LEU A 21 12.62 -4.76 -15.70
N ALA A 22 13.83 -4.19 -15.64
CA ALA A 22 14.94 -4.60 -16.51
C ALA A 22 15.35 -6.06 -16.23
N SER A 23 15.48 -6.43 -14.95
CA SER A 23 15.92 -7.77 -14.53
C SER A 23 14.98 -8.91 -14.98
N ILE A 24 13.70 -8.61 -15.21
CA ILE A 24 12.70 -9.57 -15.70
C ILE A 24 12.37 -9.39 -17.18
N ASN A 25 13.13 -8.56 -17.90
CA ASN A 25 12.90 -8.22 -19.31
C ASN A 25 11.46 -7.77 -19.59
N ALA A 26 10.94 -6.86 -18.76
CA ALA A 26 9.60 -6.31 -18.94
C ALA A 26 9.44 -5.68 -20.35
N PRO A 27 8.23 -5.71 -20.92
CA PRO A 27 7.95 -5.12 -22.24
C PRO A 27 8.07 -3.60 -22.21
N SER A 28 7.87 -2.93 -23.35
CA SER A 28 8.13 -1.48 -23.60
C SER A 28 7.94 -0.58 -22.36
N VAL A 29 9.08 -0.12 -21.80
CA VAL A 29 9.12 0.79 -20.64
C VAL A 29 9.52 2.20 -21.09
N THR A 30 8.81 3.21 -20.58
CA THR A 30 9.23 4.62 -20.58
C THR A 30 9.69 5.03 -19.18
N LEU A 31 10.90 5.60 -19.07
CA LEU A 31 11.37 6.24 -17.83
C LEU A 31 10.96 7.71 -17.83
N ALA A 32 10.21 8.13 -16.81
CA ALA A 32 9.65 9.47 -16.75
C ALA A 32 10.05 10.25 -15.49
N GLY A 33 10.30 11.55 -15.68
CA GLY A 33 10.66 12.49 -14.60
C GLY A 33 11.12 13.84 -15.13
N ARG A 34 11.67 14.68 -14.26
CA ARG A 34 12.06 16.06 -14.60
C ARG A 34 13.49 16.23 -15.13
N ASN A 35 14.39 15.28 -14.86
CA ASN A 35 15.82 15.42 -15.16
C ASN A 35 16.23 14.48 -16.30
N ARG A 36 16.28 15.02 -17.54
CA ARG A 36 16.63 14.27 -18.74
C ARG A 36 18.02 13.59 -18.65
N PRO A 37 19.11 14.27 -18.25
CA PRO A 37 20.41 13.61 -18.11
C PRO A 37 20.39 12.39 -17.19
N VAL A 38 19.72 12.47 -16.04
CA VAL A 38 19.65 11.34 -15.09
C VAL A 38 18.81 10.20 -15.65
N LEU A 39 17.70 10.51 -16.35
CA LEU A 39 16.89 9.50 -17.02
C LEU A 39 17.66 8.81 -18.15
N ALA A 40 18.44 9.56 -18.93
CA ALA A 40 19.27 9.01 -20.00
C ALA A 40 20.34 8.07 -19.46
N ALA A 41 21.05 8.47 -18.40
CA ALA A 41 22.02 7.62 -17.73
C ALA A 41 21.39 6.32 -17.21
N LEU A 42 20.22 6.42 -16.55
CA LEU A 42 19.50 5.24 -16.05
C LEU A 42 19.01 4.33 -17.17
N ARG A 43 18.48 4.90 -18.27
CA ARG A 43 18.09 4.13 -19.46
C ARG A 43 19.29 3.39 -20.04
N ASP A 44 20.39 4.09 -20.27
CA ASP A 44 21.58 3.53 -20.92
C ASP A 44 22.23 2.45 -20.05
N GLU A 45 22.14 2.57 -18.73
CA GLU A 45 22.55 1.54 -17.78
C GLU A 45 21.66 0.28 -17.83
N LEU A 46 20.34 0.45 -17.94
CA LEU A 46 19.38 -0.65 -17.78
C LEU A 46 18.95 -1.29 -19.09
N ASN A 47 18.47 -0.49 -20.03
CA ASN A 47 18.04 -0.91 -21.35
C ASN A 47 17.99 0.30 -22.30
N PRO A 48 18.94 0.42 -23.26
CA PRO A 48 19.01 1.56 -24.17
C PRO A 48 17.82 1.66 -25.15
N HIS A 49 17.01 0.61 -25.27
CA HIS A 49 15.80 0.60 -26.10
C HIS A 49 14.56 1.15 -25.39
N TRP A 50 14.66 1.49 -24.11
CA TRP A 50 13.57 2.14 -23.39
C TRP A 50 13.44 3.62 -23.77
N ASP A 51 12.23 4.13 -23.65
CA ASP A 51 11.92 5.52 -23.97
C ASP A 51 12.10 6.44 -22.74
N ILE A 52 12.16 7.75 -22.98
CA ILE A 52 12.25 8.77 -21.93
C ILE A 52 11.16 9.81 -22.14
N ALA A 53 10.36 10.07 -21.09
CA ALA A 53 9.40 11.16 -21.06
C ALA A 53 9.81 12.21 -20.01
N ILE A 54 9.81 13.48 -20.41
CA ILE A 54 10.08 14.59 -19.48
C ILE A 54 8.76 15.19 -19.04
N ALA A 55 8.49 15.08 -17.74
CA ALA A 55 7.30 15.63 -17.11
C ALA A 55 7.63 16.08 -15.68
N ALA A 56 7.48 17.37 -15.41
CA ALA A 56 7.45 17.88 -14.05
C ALA A 56 6.01 17.77 -13.51
N ALA A 57 5.84 17.55 -12.21
CA ALA A 57 4.51 17.29 -11.63
C ALA A 57 3.60 18.54 -11.65
N ASP A 58 4.20 19.73 -11.74
CA ASP A 58 3.56 21.03 -11.89
C ASP A 58 3.31 21.45 -13.35
N ASP A 59 3.81 20.68 -14.33
CA ASP A 59 3.51 20.87 -15.75
C ASP A 59 2.39 19.91 -16.18
N ALA A 60 1.15 20.36 -16.01
CA ALA A 60 -0.03 19.59 -16.38
C ALA A 60 0.01 19.13 -17.85
N ALA A 61 0.45 19.97 -18.78
CA ALA A 61 0.48 19.60 -20.20
C ALA A 61 1.51 18.50 -20.49
N ALA A 62 2.65 18.49 -19.80
CA ALA A 62 3.62 17.41 -19.91
C ALA A 62 3.11 16.10 -19.29
N VAL A 63 2.42 16.17 -18.15
CA VAL A 63 1.77 15.01 -17.52
C VAL A 63 0.72 14.40 -18.45
N GLU A 64 -0.12 15.23 -19.07
CA GLU A 64 -1.13 14.77 -20.04
C GLU A 64 -0.49 14.01 -21.22
N ARG A 65 0.53 14.59 -21.87
CA ARG A 65 1.23 13.92 -22.99
C ARG A 65 1.88 12.60 -22.56
N MET A 66 2.44 12.54 -21.36
CA MET A 66 3.02 11.31 -20.81
C MET A 66 1.94 10.23 -20.62
N VAL A 67 0.79 10.61 -20.08
CA VAL A 67 -0.32 9.69 -19.82
C VAL A 67 -0.92 9.15 -21.13
N GLU A 68 -1.19 9.99 -22.12
CA GLU A 68 -1.72 9.57 -23.44
C GLU A 68 -0.83 8.52 -24.13
N GLY A 69 0.49 8.58 -23.88
CA GLY A 69 1.46 7.64 -24.43
C GLY A 69 1.57 6.32 -23.66
N THR A 70 0.78 6.07 -22.62
CA THR A 70 0.99 5.01 -21.63
C THR A 70 -0.22 4.07 -21.53
N LYS A 71 0.00 2.75 -21.43
CA LYS A 71 -1.07 1.79 -21.03
C LYS A 71 -1.20 1.67 -19.52
N VAL A 72 -0.09 1.50 -18.81
CA VAL A 72 -0.05 1.42 -17.34
C VAL A 72 1.00 2.39 -16.78
N LEU A 73 0.57 3.32 -15.94
CA LEU A 73 1.44 4.27 -15.26
C LEU A 73 1.79 3.76 -13.87
N ILE A 74 3.07 3.53 -13.62
CA ILE A 74 3.62 3.42 -12.25
C ILE A 74 4.03 4.82 -11.83
N THR A 75 3.52 5.32 -10.71
CA THR A 75 4.04 6.56 -10.11
C THR A 75 4.63 6.31 -8.73
N VAL A 76 5.80 6.91 -8.52
CA VAL A 76 6.52 6.96 -7.25
C VAL A 76 6.83 8.40 -6.83
N VAL A 77 6.08 9.36 -7.38
CA VAL A 77 6.26 10.81 -7.12
C VAL A 77 5.44 11.23 -5.90
N GLY A 78 6.04 11.07 -4.72
CA GLY A 78 5.52 11.60 -3.46
C GLY A 78 6.11 12.99 -3.09
N PRO A 79 5.49 13.72 -2.14
CA PRO A 79 4.21 13.44 -1.49
C PRO A 79 3.02 13.53 -2.46
N TYR A 80 2.17 12.52 -2.46
CA TYR A 80 1.07 12.36 -3.42
C TYR A 80 -0.01 13.43 -3.24
N SER A 81 -0.21 13.91 -2.02
CA SER A 81 -1.13 15.03 -1.75
C SER A 81 -0.76 16.31 -2.49
N LEU A 82 0.51 16.49 -2.85
CA LEU A 82 1.00 17.65 -3.59
C LEU A 82 1.08 17.37 -5.10
N TYR A 83 1.63 16.21 -5.47
CA TYR A 83 2.02 15.94 -6.86
C TYR A 83 1.14 14.91 -7.58
N GLY A 84 0.37 14.11 -6.84
CA GLY A 84 -0.39 12.99 -7.40
C GLY A 84 -1.71 13.40 -8.07
N GLY A 85 -2.27 14.57 -7.72
CA GLY A 85 -3.62 14.98 -8.13
C GLY A 85 -3.80 15.09 -9.65
N HIS A 86 -2.92 15.80 -10.34
CA HIS A 86 -2.99 15.94 -11.79
C HIS A 86 -2.74 14.61 -12.52
N VAL A 87 -1.84 13.79 -11.97
CA VAL A 87 -1.48 12.49 -12.55
C VAL A 87 -2.67 11.53 -12.52
N VAL A 88 -3.31 11.37 -11.35
CA VAL A 88 -4.47 10.47 -11.22
C VAL A 88 -5.67 10.96 -12.02
N ALA A 89 -5.88 12.29 -12.09
CA ALA A 89 -6.93 12.88 -12.91
C ALA A 89 -6.72 12.61 -14.40
N ALA A 90 -5.50 12.78 -14.91
CA ALA A 90 -5.15 12.49 -16.28
C ALA A 90 -5.40 11.00 -16.61
N CYS A 91 -4.90 10.08 -15.77
CA CYS A 91 -5.13 8.65 -15.96
C CYS A 91 -6.62 8.29 -15.99
N ALA A 92 -7.41 8.84 -15.07
CA ALA A 92 -8.86 8.62 -15.03
C ALA A 92 -9.55 9.07 -16.32
N ARG A 93 -9.18 10.25 -16.87
CA ARG A 93 -9.81 10.80 -18.09
C ARG A 93 -9.43 10.05 -19.35
N HIS A 94 -8.18 9.58 -19.45
CA HIS A 94 -7.66 8.90 -20.65
C HIS A 94 -7.87 7.39 -20.65
N GLY A 95 -8.47 6.81 -19.60
CA GLY A 95 -8.66 5.36 -19.53
C GLY A 95 -7.36 4.60 -19.26
N VAL A 96 -6.35 5.27 -18.70
CA VAL A 96 -5.01 4.70 -18.47
C VAL A 96 -4.96 4.08 -17.08
N ASP A 97 -4.46 2.86 -17.01
CA ASP A 97 -4.29 2.16 -15.74
C ASP A 97 -3.17 2.81 -14.91
N TYR A 98 -3.33 2.79 -13.59
CA TYR A 98 -2.47 3.51 -12.67
C TYR A 98 -2.16 2.62 -11.46
N VAL A 99 -0.88 2.60 -11.04
CA VAL A 99 -0.46 2.02 -9.77
C VAL A 99 0.49 2.96 -9.02
N ASP A 100 0.37 2.98 -7.69
CA ASP A 100 1.30 3.68 -6.80
C ASP A 100 1.57 2.89 -5.52
N LEU A 101 2.48 3.38 -4.68
CA LEU A 101 2.72 2.87 -3.33
C LEU A 101 2.17 3.81 -2.24
N CYS A 102 1.13 4.58 -2.54
CA CYS A 102 0.67 5.67 -1.68
C CYS A 102 0.10 5.15 -0.34
N GLY A 103 0.59 5.73 0.76
CA GLY A 103 0.06 5.54 2.11
C GLY A 103 -0.76 6.74 2.62
N GLU A 104 -1.06 7.75 1.80
CA GLU A 104 -1.71 8.98 2.24
C GLU A 104 -3.25 8.90 2.13
N VAL A 105 -3.94 8.53 3.23
CA VAL A 105 -5.42 8.45 3.26
C VAL A 105 -6.11 9.69 2.66
N PRO A 106 -5.70 10.93 2.96
CA PRO A 106 -6.37 12.11 2.41
C PRO A 106 -6.29 12.19 0.88
N PHE A 107 -5.14 11.81 0.30
CA PHE A 107 -4.98 11.78 -1.16
C PHE A 107 -5.85 10.69 -1.78
N ILE A 108 -5.81 9.46 -1.24
CA ILE A 108 -6.63 8.35 -1.74
C ILE A 108 -8.11 8.70 -1.63
N ARG A 109 -8.55 9.35 -0.55
CA ARG A 109 -9.92 9.85 -0.40
C ARG A 109 -10.30 10.83 -1.51
N ARG A 110 -9.46 11.85 -1.77
CA ARG A 110 -9.70 12.81 -2.85
C ARG A 110 -9.75 12.15 -4.22
N SER A 111 -8.87 11.17 -4.47
CA SER A 111 -8.86 10.36 -5.69
C SER A 111 -10.19 9.62 -5.87
N ILE A 112 -10.68 8.96 -4.81
CA ILE A 112 -11.98 8.28 -4.82
C ILE A 112 -13.11 9.26 -5.15
N ASP A 113 -13.21 10.35 -4.40
CA ASP A 113 -14.31 11.32 -4.52
C ASP A 113 -14.34 11.98 -5.91
N SER A 114 -13.16 12.28 -6.47
CA SER A 114 -13.04 13.08 -7.70
C SER A 114 -12.99 12.23 -8.97
N HIS A 115 -12.53 10.97 -8.89
CA HIS A 115 -12.14 10.22 -10.09
C HIS A 115 -12.71 8.81 -10.16
N HIS A 116 -13.36 8.27 -9.12
CA HIS A 116 -13.89 6.90 -9.17
C HIS A 116 -14.90 6.72 -10.31
N ALA A 117 -15.88 7.62 -10.45
CA ALA A 117 -16.90 7.53 -11.51
C ALA A 117 -16.31 7.69 -12.92
N THR A 118 -15.37 8.63 -13.10
CA THR A 118 -14.69 8.84 -14.39
C THR A 118 -13.85 7.62 -14.76
N ALA A 119 -13.09 7.06 -13.82
CA ALA A 119 -12.29 5.87 -14.08
C ALA A 119 -13.17 4.64 -14.38
N GLN A 120 -14.38 4.55 -13.81
CA GLN A 120 -15.35 3.53 -14.20
C GLN A 120 -15.85 3.72 -15.63
N SER A 121 -16.16 4.96 -16.05
CA SER A 121 -16.70 5.23 -17.38
C SER A 121 -15.65 5.09 -18.50
N THR A 122 -14.39 5.42 -18.22
CA THR A 122 -13.28 5.28 -19.18
C THR A 122 -12.63 3.89 -19.16
N GLY A 123 -12.89 3.10 -18.12
CA GLY A 123 -12.27 1.79 -17.92
C GLY A 123 -10.86 1.82 -17.35
N ALA A 124 -10.40 2.99 -16.85
CA ALA A 124 -9.13 3.10 -16.12
C ALA A 124 -9.21 2.36 -14.78
N ARG A 125 -8.19 1.56 -14.45
CA ARG A 125 -8.04 0.94 -13.13
C ARG A 125 -6.96 1.70 -12.36
N ILE A 126 -7.39 2.47 -11.36
CA ILE A 126 -6.50 3.23 -10.49
C ILE A 126 -6.32 2.45 -9.20
N VAL A 127 -5.18 1.77 -9.04
CA VAL A 127 -4.90 0.91 -7.90
C VAL A 127 -3.88 1.56 -6.98
N HIS A 128 -4.33 2.08 -5.84
CA HIS A 128 -3.46 2.67 -4.85
C HIS A 128 -2.81 1.63 -3.94
N SER A 129 -1.73 2.02 -3.26
CA SER A 129 -1.13 1.27 -2.14
C SER A 129 -0.54 -0.10 -2.51
N CYS A 130 0.06 -0.21 -3.69
CA CYS A 130 0.77 -1.39 -4.22
C CYS A 130 2.21 -1.54 -3.69
N GLY A 131 2.48 -1.12 -2.45
CA GLY A 131 3.76 -1.30 -1.77
C GLY A 131 3.64 -2.14 -0.50
N PHE A 132 4.77 -2.38 0.19
CA PHE A 132 4.80 -3.16 1.43
C PHE A 132 3.85 -2.63 2.50
N ASP A 133 3.61 -1.32 2.50
CA ASP A 133 2.72 -0.66 3.42
C ASP A 133 1.38 -1.39 3.51
N SER A 134 0.70 -1.66 2.39
CA SER A 134 -0.65 -2.26 2.40
C SER A 134 -0.80 -3.59 1.65
N VAL A 135 0.13 -3.98 0.77
CA VAL A 135 0.02 -5.25 0.01
C VAL A 135 -0.06 -6.49 0.92
N PRO A 136 0.80 -6.67 1.96
CA PRO A 136 0.70 -7.80 2.87
C PRO A 136 -0.64 -7.83 3.62
N SER A 137 -1.16 -6.66 4.00
CA SER A 137 -2.46 -6.53 4.68
C SER A 137 -3.63 -6.94 3.78
N ASP A 138 -3.75 -6.31 2.62
CA ASP A 138 -4.89 -6.45 1.71
C ASP A 138 -4.88 -7.79 0.97
N MET A 139 -3.73 -8.17 0.41
CA MET A 139 -3.58 -9.44 -0.30
C MET A 139 -3.53 -10.63 0.68
N GLY A 140 -3.00 -10.44 1.90
CA GLY A 140 -3.06 -11.45 2.96
C GLY A 140 -4.49 -11.74 3.42
N MET A 141 -5.34 -10.71 3.51
CA MET A 141 -6.76 -10.88 3.77
C MET A 141 -7.46 -11.59 2.61
N LEU A 142 -7.18 -11.22 1.35
CA LEU A 142 -7.72 -11.94 0.20
C LEU A 142 -7.34 -13.43 0.22
N ASN A 143 -6.08 -13.75 0.50
CA ASN A 143 -5.59 -15.12 0.60
C ASN A 143 -6.28 -15.90 1.74
N LEU A 144 -6.44 -15.28 2.91
CA LEU A 144 -7.17 -15.85 4.05
C LEU A 144 -8.62 -16.17 3.68
N TYR A 145 -9.31 -15.23 3.03
CA TYR A 145 -10.70 -15.41 2.59
C TYR A 145 -10.85 -16.53 1.57
N GLN A 146 -9.98 -16.56 0.56
CA GLN A 146 -10.01 -17.59 -0.48
C GLN A 146 -9.79 -19.00 0.08
N ALA A 147 -8.88 -19.14 1.07
CA ALA A 147 -8.62 -20.43 1.69
C ALA A 147 -9.78 -20.91 2.59
N ALA A 148 -10.43 -20.00 3.32
CA ALA A 148 -11.56 -20.34 4.17
C ALA A 148 -12.86 -20.57 3.40
N GLY A 149 -13.04 -19.91 2.26
CA GLY A 149 -14.27 -19.98 1.44
C GLY A 149 -15.52 -19.43 2.15
N LYS A 150 -15.35 -18.65 3.21
CA LYS A 150 -16.42 -18.19 4.12
C LYS A 150 -16.11 -16.80 4.72
N PRO A 151 -17.14 -16.03 5.12
CA PRO A 151 -16.96 -14.72 5.73
C PRO A 151 -16.38 -14.80 7.16
N PHE A 152 -15.71 -13.72 7.54
CA PHE A 152 -15.04 -13.53 8.83
C PHE A 152 -15.77 -12.52 9.72
N ALA A 153 -15.94 -12.89 10.99
CA ALA A 153 -16.39 -11.98 12.03
C ALA A 153 -15.24 -11.08 12.50
N ARG A 154 -14.04 -11.66 12.64
CA ARG A 154 -12.86 -10.96 13.16
C ARG A 154 -11.58 -11.42 12.49
N VAL A 155 -10.70 -10.49 12.16
CA VAL A 155 -9.33 -10.76 11.71
C VAL A 155 -8.36 -9.83 12.43
N GLN A 156 -7.34 -10.42 13.04
CA GLN A 156 -6.19 -9.72 13.61
C GLN A 156 -4.97 -10.04 12.77
N MET A 157 -4.49 -9.08 11.99
CA MET A 157 -3.17 -9.13 11.39
C MET A 157 -2.11 -8.74 12.44
N VAL A 158 -1.00 -9.46 12.48
CA VAL A 158 0.16 -9.11 13.28
C VAL A 158 1.43 -9.10 12.46
N VAL A 159 2.30 -8.12 12.75
CA VAL A 159 3.69 -8.14 12.28
C VAL A 159 4.49 -9.08 13.18
N ASP A 160 4.88 -10.23 12.63
CA ASP A 160 5.65 -11.25 13.35
C ASP A 160 7.15 -10.89 13.34
N LYS A 161 7.64 -10.49 12.16
CA LYS A 161 9.04 -10.15 11.90
C LYS A 161 9.10 -9.01 10.91
N LEU A 162 9.93 -8.01 11.19
CA LEU A 162 10.21 -6.93 10.25
C LEU A 162 11.65 -6.46 10.41
N LYS A 163 12.41 -6.56 9.33
CA LYS A 163 13.74 -5.97 9.19
C LYS A 163 13.82 -5.30 7.83
N GLY A 164 13.80 -3.97 7.81
CA GLY A 164 13.83 -3.17 6.58
C GLY A 164 14.06 -1.69 6.89
N GLY A 165 14.39 -0.93 5.84
CA GLY A 165 14.59 0.50 5.92
C GLY A 165 13.28 1.28 5.82
N ILE A 166 13.29 2.54 6.28
CA ILE A 166 12.22 3.50 6.01
C ILE A 166 12.71 4.49 4.97
N SER A 167 11.85 4.87 4.02
CA SER A 167 12.23 5.85 2.99
C SER A 167 12.11 7.29 3.45
N PRO A 168 13.04 8.18 3.05
CA PRO A 168 12.88 9.62 3.27
C PRO A 168 11.55 10.15 2.72
N GLY A 169 11.10 9.61 1.58
CA GLY A 169 9.80 9.95 0.99
C GLY A 169 8.62 9.53 1.88
N THR A 170 8.72 8.41 2.59
CA THR A 170 7.69 7.97 3.56
C THR A 170 7.62 8.93 4.74
N ILE A 171 8.77 9.39 5.25
CA ILE A 171 8.84 10.38 6.35
C ILE A 171 8.21 11.71 5.90
N GLU A 172 8.59 12.20 4.72
CA GLU A 172 8.05 13.44 4.16
C GLU A 172 6.53 13.34 3.93
N SER A 173 6.06 12.21 3.39
CA SER A 173 4.62 11.95 3.19
C SER A 173 3.86 11.95 4.52
N SER A 174 4.40 11.30 5.55
CA SER A 174 3.80 11.29 6.90
C SER A 174 3.72 12.70 7.50
N LEU A 175 4.74 13.53 7.29
CA LEU A 175 4.75 14.92 7.76
C LEU A 175 3.73 15.76 7.01
N GLN A 176 3.62 15.61 5.69
CA GLN A 176 2.61 16.33 4.91
C GLN A 176 1.19 15.96 5.31
N VAL A 177 0.90 14.67 5.55
CA VAL A 177 -0.40 14.24 6.09
C VAL A 177 -0.68 14.88 7.44
N SER A 178 0.33 14.93 8.33
CA SER A 178 0.18 15.60 9.63
C SER A 178 -0.09 17.10 9.49
N HIS A 179 0.68 17.82 8.67
CA HIS A 179 0.46 19.24 8.43
C HIS A 179 -0.92 19.53 7.83
N ALA A 180 -1.35 18.72 6.85
CA ALA A 180 -2.67 18.86 6.25
C ALA A 180 -3.79 18.62 7.28
N ALA A 181 -3.64 17.62 8.17
CA ALA A 181 -4.60 17.36 9.24
C ALA A 181 -4.65 18.49 10.30
N HIS A 182 -3.50 19.13 10.60
CA HIS A 182 -3.48 20.29 11.49
C HIS A 182 -4.14 21.52 10.87
N ALA A 183 -3.96 21.71 9.56
CA ALA A 183 -4.52 22.84 8.83
C ALA A 183 -6.02 22.69 8.53
N ASP A 184 -6.52 21.46 8.34
CA ASP A 184 -7.89 21.19 7.89
C ASP A 184 -8.59 20.13 8.77
N LYS A 185 -9.68 20.55 9.42
CA LYS A 185 -10.52 19.69 10.28
C LYS A 185 -11.17 18.53 9.51
N GLU A 186 -11.50 18.70 8.25
CA GLU A 186 -12.06 17.63 7.43
C GLU A 186 -11.00 16.58 7.11
N VAL A 187 -9.77 16.99 6.79
CA VAL A 187 -8.63 16.08 6.61
C VAL A 187 -8.37 15.33 7.91
N ALA A 188 -8.35 16.01 9.07
CA ALA A 188 -8.22 15.35 10.37
C ALA A 188 -9.35 14.33 10.63
N ARG A 189 -10.61 14.69 10.36
CA ARG A 189 -11.76 13.80 10.51
C ARG A 189 -11.61 12.55 9.64
N ASN A 190 -11.18 12.70 8.39
CA ASN A 190 -10.96 11.59 7.46
C ASN A 190 -9.80 10.70 7.90
N LEU A 191 -8.73 11.28 8.44
CA LEU A 191 -7.61 10.51 8.97
C LEU A 191 -8.03 9.64 10.16
N HIS A 192 -8.80 10.19 11.10
CA HIS A 192 -9.23 9.45 12.30
C HIS A 192 -10.44 8.54 12.08
N ASN A 193 -11.16 8.66 10.97
CA ASN A 193 -12.28 7.79 10.63
C ASN A 193 -11.75 6.45 10.07
N PRO A 194 -12.00 5.31 10.74
CA PRO A 194 -11.56 3.98 10.27
C PRO A 194 -12.19 3.54 8.94
N TYR A 195 -13.28 4.20 8.52
CA TYR A 195 -14.03 3.93 7.29
C TYR A 195 -13.90 5.06 6.26
N SER A 196 -12.87 5.90 6.34
CA SER A 196 -12.75 7.07 5.45
C SER A 196 -12.61 6.72 3.97
N LEU A 197 -12.05 5.56 3.65
CA LEU A 197 -11.94 5.05 2.28
C LEU A 197 -13.12 4.15 1.86
N ASP A 198 -14.10 3.96 2.74
CA ASP A 198 -15.30 3.18 2.44
C ASP A 198 -16.25 3.99 1.55
N PRO A 199 -16.72 3.45 0.40
CA PRO A 199 -17.71 4.13 -0.44
C PRO A 199 -19.06 4.33 0.25
N ASP A 200 -19.41 3.48 1.24
CA ASP A 200 -20.59 3.67 2.08
C ASP A 200 -20.22 3.54 3.57
N PRO A 201 -19.72 4.64 4.17
CA PRO A 201 -19.38 4.66 5.59
C PRO A 201 -20.58 4.43 6.52
N LYS A 202 -21.83 4.56 6.03
CA LYS A 202 -23.05 4.35 6.82
C LYS A 202 -23.51 2.89 6.81
N ALA A 203 -23.28 2.16 5.71
CA ALA A 203 -23.54 0.72 5.62
C ALA A 203 -22.40 -0.16 6.17
N GLY A 204 -21.22 0.41 6.40
CA GLY A 204 -20.16 -0.26 7.15
C GLY A 204 -20.62 -0.64 8.56
N PRO A 205 -20.07 -1.71 9.16
CA PRO A 205 -20.48 -2.12 10.48
C PRO A 205 -20.18 -1.02 11.49
N ARG A 206 -21.24 -0.48 12.09
CA ARG A 206 -21.17 0.36 13.29
C ARG A 206 -20.77 -0.53 14.46
N LEU A 207 -19.48 -0.89 14.50
CA LEU A 207 -18.91 -1.61 15.62
C LEU A 207 -18.83 -0.61 16.77
N ASP A 208 -19.48 -0.96 17.88
CA ASP A 208 -19.51 -0.13 19.08
C ASP A 208 -18.08 0.12 19.56
N GLY A 209 -17.73 1.41 19.72
CA GLY A 209 -16.35 1.83 19.91
C GLY A 209 -15.56 1.81 18.61
N LEU A 210 -15.24 2.98 18.07
CA LEU A 210 -14.33 3.15 16.92
C LEU A 210 -13.17 2.18 17.05
N GLN A 211 -12.88 1.43 15.99
CA GLN A 211 -11.76 0.51 15.93
C GLN A 211 -10.43 1.29 16.06
N LYS A 212 -10.05 1.72 17.28
CA LYS A 212 -8.83 2.49 17.60
C LYS A 212 -7.59 1.90 16.95
N ASP A 213 -6.92 2.64 16.08
CA ASP A 213 -5.82 2.08 15.30
C ASP A 213 -4.67 1.54 16.18
N PHE A 214 -4.49 2.12 17.38
CA PHE A 214 -3.53 1.66 18.38
C PHE A 214 -4.22 1.13 19.64
N GLU A 215 -3.86 -0.09 20.02
CA GLU A 215 -4.33 -0.74 21.23
C GLU A 215 -3.25 -1.70 21.75
N ILE A 216 -3.07 -1.73 23.07
CA ILE A 216 -2.22 -2.71 23.76
C ILE A 216 -3.15 -3.71 24.41
N LYS A 217 -3.10 -4.97 23.98
CA LYS A 217 -3.93 -6.03 24.56
C LYS A 217 -3.33 -7.41 24.30
N GLU A 218 -3.84 -8.39 25.03
CA GLU A 218 -3.65 -9.79 24.71
C GLU A 218 -4.72 -10.25 23.72
N VAL A 219 -4.29 -10.87 22.62
CA VAL A 219 -5.16 -11.45 21.62
C VAL A 219 -5.10 -12.97 21.76
N ASP A 220 -6.26 -13.57 22.01
CA ASP A 220 -6.40 -15.01 22.13
C ASP A 220 -5.86 -15.75 20.89
N GLY A 221 -5.04 -16.79 21.13
CA GLY A 221 -4.33 -17.55 20.10
C GLY A 221 -3.11 -16.85 19.45
N VAL A 222 -2.78 -15.63 19.89
CA VAL A 222 -1.68 -14.81 19.34
C VAL A 222 -0.70 -14.35 20.41
N GLY A 223 -1.20 -13.81 21.52
CA GLY A 223 -0.41 -13.20 22.61
C GLY A 223 -0.59 -11.69 22.69
N TRP A 224 0.32 -11.03 23.42
CA TRP A 224 0.34 -9.58 23.56
C TRP A 224 0.74 -8.90 22.26
N VAL A 225 0.00 -7.84 21.94
CA VAL A 225 0.25 -7.00 20.77
C VAL A 225 0.37 -5.54 21.17
N GLY A 226 1.16 -4.79 20.41
CA GLY A 226 1.36 -3.35 20.57
C GLY A 226 1.08 -2.57 19.27
N PRO A 227 1.22 -1.24 19.29
CA PRO A 227 0.88 -0.41 18.14
C PRO A 227 1.74 -0.73 16.92
N PHE A 228 1.09 -0.81 15.77
CA PHE A 228 1.75 -0.88 14.47
C PHE A 228 1.35 0.37 13.67
N PHE A 229 2.33 1.23 13.37
CA PHE A 229 2.08 2.54 12.78
C PHE A 229 1.24 2.47 11.48
N MET A 230 1.51 1.50 10.61
CA MET A 230 0.82 1.42 9.32
C MET A 230 -0.65 0.99 9.42
N SER A 231 -1.08 0.50 10.60
CA SER A 231 -2.48 0.14 10.88
C SER A 231 -3.47 1.26 10.54
N MET A 232 -3.07 2.52 10.77
CA MET A 232 -3.88 3.70 10.44
C MET A 232 -4.16 3.83 8.94
N PHE A 233 -3.30 3.31 8.07
CA PHE A 233 -3.48 3.37 6.62
C PHE A 233 -4.11 2.08 6.11
N ASN A 234 -3.51 0.95 6.48
CA ASN A 234 -3.82 -0.38 5.93
C ASN A 234 -5.23 -0.83 6.25
N THR A 235 -5.69 -0.60 7.48
CA THR A 235 -7.04 -1.03 7.88
C THR A 235 -8.13 -0.35 7.04
N ARG A 236 -7.89 0.88 6.56
CA ARG A 236 -8.82 1.60 5.66
C ARG A 236 -8.79 1.02 4.25
N VAL A 237 -7.63 0.59 3.76
CA VAL A 237 -7.49 -0.14 2.47
C VAL A 237 -8.26 -1.47 2.54
N VAL A 238 -8.03 -2.29 3.56
CA VAL A 238 -8.71 -3.58 3.74
C VAL A 238 -10.24 -3.43 3.85
N ARG A 239 -10.71 -2.43 4.62
CA ARG A 239 -12.15 -2.14 4.73
C ARG A 239 -12.75 -1.68 3.41
N ARG A 240 -12.01 -0.87 2.63
CA ARG A 240 -12.41 -0.47 1.27
C ARG A 240 -12.51 -1.69 0.35
N SER A 241 -11.53 -2.60 0.38
CA SER A 241 -11.57 -3.84 -0.40
C SER A 241 -12.83 -4.65 -0.09
N ASN A 242 -13.13 -4.84 1.21
CA ASN A 242 -14.34 -5.53 1.61
C ASN A 242 -15.60 -4.80 1.12
N ALA A 243 -15.64 -3.45 1.18
CA ALA A 243 -16.76 -2.65 0.69
C ALA A 243 -17.02 -2.86 -0.82
N LEU A 244 -15.97 -2.73 -1.62
CA LEU A 244 -16.01 -2.89 -3.07
C LEU A 244 -16.38 -4.34 -3.48
N LEU A 245 -16.04 -5.33 -2.65
CA LEU A 245 -16.44 -6.73 -2.86
C LEU A 245 -17.85 -7.05 -2.32
N GLY A 246 -18.70 -6.05 -2.11
CA GLY A 246 -20.07 -6.26 -1.59
C GLY A 246 -20.09 -6.89 -0.19
N ARG A 247 -19.07 -6.62 0.62
CA ARG A 247 -18.84 -7.17 1.96
C ARG A 247 -18.63 -8.69 2.00
N ALA A 248 -18.09 -9.27 0.93
CA ALA A 248 -17.85 -10.71 0.82
C ALA A 248 -16.96 -11.29 1.95
N TRP A 249 -16.02 -10.51 2.50
CA TRP A 249 -15.18 -10.97 3.61
C TRP A 249 -15.88 -10.96 4.96
N GLY A 250 -17.09 -10.40 5.05
CA GLY A 250 -17.90 -10.30 6.26
C GLY A 250 -18.61 -8.96 6.33
N THR A 251 -19.93 -8.99 6.52
CA THR A 251 -20.77 -7.77 6.64
C THR A 251 -20.44 -6.97 7.89
N ARG A 252 -19.97 -7.66 8.94
CA ARG A 252 -19.55 -7.07 10.21
C ARG A 252 -18.09 -7.32 10.55
N LEU A 253 -17.24 -7.47 9.54
CA LEU A 253 -15.81 -7.76 9.70
C LEU A 253 -15.11 -6.75 10.61
N PHE A 254 -14.65 -7.21 11.77
CA PHE A 254 -13.71 -6.49 12.63
C PHE A 254 -12.28 -6.79 12.17
N TYR A 255 -11.55 -5.79 11.70
CA TYR A 255 -10.19 -5.96 11.16
C TYR A 255 -9.20 -5.03 11.86
N LYS A 256 -8.11 -5.61 12.38
CA LYS A 256 -7.05 -4.91 13.11
C LYS A 256 -5.68 -5.33 12.68
N GLU A 257 -4.73 -4.41 12.83
CA GLU A 257 -3.30 -4.68 12.68
C GLU A 257 -2.55 -4.24 13.93
N ALA A 258 -1.55 -5.02 14.30
CA ALA A 258 -0.75 -4.74 15.49
C ALA A 258 0.64 -5.38 15.33
N TRP A 259 1.57 -5.01 16.20
CA TRP A 259 2.87 -5.67 16.26
C TRP A 259 2.84 -6.78 17.32
N TRP A 260 3.39 -7.95 17.01
CA TRP A 260 3.47 -9.03 18.00
C TRP A 260 4.55 -8.77 19.06
N ALA A 261 4.16 -8.74 20.34
CA ALA A 261 5.06 -8.42 21.44
C ALA A 261 5.50 -9.65 22.25
N GLY A 262 4.85 -10.81 22.08
CA GLY A 262 5.15 -12.04 22.82
C GLY A 262 3.98 -12.53 23.66
N THR A 263 4.19 -13.57 24.47
CA THR A 263 3.18 -14.14 25.37
C THR A 263 3.47 -13.80 26.84
N GLY A 264 2.44 -13.87 27.70
CA GLY A 264 2.57 -13.67 29.14
C GLY A 264 3.08 -12.28 29.56
N LEU A 265 3.63 -12.18 30.77
CA LEU A 265 4.06 -10.91 31.36
C LEU A 265 5.20 -10.23 30.59
N SER A 266 6.12 -11.01 30.00
CA SER A 266 7.20 -10.46 29.17
C SER A 266 6.66 -9.86 27.86
N GLY A 267 5.69 -10.53 27.23
CA GLY A 267 4.96 -9.99 26.08
C GLY A 267 4.23 -8.69 26.40
N ARG A 268 3.56 -8.64 27.55
CA ARG A 268 2.92 -7.41 28.05
C ARG A 268 3.91 -6.26 28.19
N ALA A 269 5.04 -6.48 28.87
CA ALA A 269 6.06 -5.46 29.07
C ALA A 269 6.61 -4.93 27.74
N ARG A 270 6.89 -5.81 26.77
CA ARG A 270 7.33 -5.44 25.42
C ARG A 270 6.28 -4.61 24.68
N ALA A 271 4.99 -4.93 24.82
CA ALA A 271 3.91 -4.21 24.14
C ALA A 271 3.80 -2.76 24.65
N TYR A 272 3.91 -2.54 25.97
CA TYR A 272 3.97 -1.19 26.55
C TYR A 272 5.25 -0.45 26.17
N GLY A 273 6.40 -1.14 26.14
CA GLY A 273 7.65 -0.57 25.66
C GLY A 273 7.57 -0.10 24.21
N LEU A 274 6.97 -0.90 23.33
CA LEU A 274 6.74 -0.53 21.93
C LEU A 274 5.82 0.68 21.81
N ALA A 275 4.77 0.77 22.63
CA ALA A 275 3.87 1.91 22.62
C ALA A 275 4.57 3.21 23.05
N LEU A 276 5.42 3.15 24.08
CA LEU A 276 6.24 4.28 24.48
C LEU A 276 7.22 4.68 23.38
N ALA A 277 7.93 3.71 22.78
CA ALA A 277 8.88 3.97 21.70
C ALA A 277 8.20 4.61 20.48
N THR A 278 7.04 4.10 20.08
CA THR A 278 6.22 4.64 18.98
C THR A 278 5.82 6.08 19.27
N LYS A 279 5.31 6.35 20.48
CA LYS A 279 4.94 7.71 20.89
C LYS A 279 6.13 8.66 20.82
N LEU A 280 7.27 8.28 21.40
CA LEU A 280 8.49 9.11 21.39
C LEU A 280 8.99 9.39 19.97
N LEU A 281 8.86 8.41 19.07
CA LEU A 281 9.19 8.60 17.65
C LEU A 281 8.24 9.61 16.98
N PHE A 282 6.93 9.52 17.21
CA PHE A 282 5.95 10.50 16.68
C PHE A 282 6.18 11.90 17.22
N ASP A 283 6.38 12.04 18.53
CA ASP A 283 6.63 13.33 19.16
C ASP A 283 7.96 13.91 18.66
N GLY A 284 8.99 13.07 18.55
CA GLY A 284 10.32 13.45 18.07
C GLY A 284 10.33 13.95 16.62
N THR A 285 9.63 13.26 15.71
CA THR A 285 9.54 13.63 14.28
C THR A 285 8.76 14.93 14.05
N GLN A 286 7.85 15.29 14.95
CA GLN A 286 7.09 16.55 14.91
C GLN A 286 7.76 17.70 15.68
N SER A 287 8.87 17.43 16.37
CA SER A 287 9.58 18.41 17.19
C SER A 287 10.82 18.99 16.50
N ARG A 288 11.47 19.96 17.16
CA ARG A 288 12.78 20.49 16.75
C ARG A 288 13.91 19.44 16.78
N LEU A 289 13.69 18.28 17.40
CA LEU A 289 14.66 17.18 17.47
C LEU A 289 14.66 16.30 16.22
N ARG A 290 13.80 16.57 15.23
CA ARG A 290 13.69 15.79 13.98
C ARG A 290 15.04 15.43 13.33
N PRO A 291 16.00 16.35 13.12
CA PRO A 291 17.26 15.99 12.46
C PRO A 291 18.09 14.97 13.23
N LEU A 292 17.89 14.86 14.54
CA LEU A 292 18.52 13.84 15.38
C LEU A 292 17.78 12.51 15.25
N VAL A 293 16.45 12.52 15.25
CA VAL A 293 15.62 11.32 15.08
C VAL A 293 15.85 10.67 13.73
N GLU A 294 15.90 11.46 12.66
CA GLU A 294 16.14 10.95 11.29
C GLU A 294 17.47 10.23 11.13
N LYS A 295 18.50 10.60 11.91
CA LYS A 295 19.82 9.92 11.90
C LYS A 295 19.79 8.53 12.53
N VAL A 296 18.79 8.22 13.35
CA VAL A 296 18.65 6.94 14.07
C VAL A 296 17.69 5.99 13.35
N LEU A 297 16.99 6.46 12.32
CA LEU A 297 16.06 5.64 11.56
C LEU A 297 16.80 4.57 10.74
N PRO A 298 16.19 3.37 10.57
CA PRO A 298 16.77 2.31 9.76
C PRO A 298 17.05 2.77 8.33
N THR A 299 18.29 2.57 7.88
CA THR A 299 18.72 2.88 6.51
C THR A 299 18.19 1.85 5.51
N PRO A 300 17.96 2.24 4.25
CA PRO A 300 17.66 1.31 3.16
C PRO A 300 18.65 0.14 3.06
N GLY A 301 18.13 -1.05 2.73
CA GLY A 301 18.92 -2.23 2.37
C GLY A 301 19.71 -2.87 3.51
N PRO A 302 19.18 -3.06 4.74
CA PRO A 302 19.92 -3.74 5.77
C PRO A 302 20.16 -5.21 5.39
N SER A 303 21.36 -5.74 5.66
CA SER A 303 21.69 -7.14 5.35
C SER A 303 20.71 -8.12 6.00
N GLY A 304 20.23 -9.11 5.25
CA GLY A 304 19.23 -10.08 5.69
C GLY A 304 17.86 -9.47 5.97
N ALA A 305 17.51 -8.38 5.29
CA ALA A 305 16.18 -7.80 5.35
C ALA A 305 15.10 -8.81 4.94
N HIS A 306 13.98 -8.76 5.65
CA HIS A 306 12.85 -9.66 5.45
C HIS A 306 11.64 -9.13 6.20
N PHE A 307 10.47 -9.69 5.90
CA PHE A 307 9.30 -9.54 6.75
C PHE A 307 8.49 -10.83 6.83
N GLN A 308 7.69 -10.91 7.89
CA GLN A 308 6.61 -11.89 8.03
C GLN A 308 5.46 -11.23 8.78
N VAL A 309 4.26 -11.39 8.24
CA VAL A 309 3.00 -11.00 8.88
C VAL A 309 2.05 -12.19 8.90
N SER A 310 1.17 -12.24 9.89
CA SER A 310 0.16 -13.29 9.99
C SER A 310 -1.23 -12.73 10.27
N HIS A 311 -2.24 -13.23 9.55
CA HIS A 311 -3.65 -12.86 9.70
C HIS A 311 -4.38 -13.97 10.44
N HIS A 312 -4.82 -13.69 11.67
CA HIS A 312 -5.55 -14.63 12.52
C HIS A 312 -7.04 -14.31 12.45
N GLY A 313 -7.78 -15.14 11.74
CA GLY A 313 -9.20 -14.97 11.47
C GLY A 313 -10.09 -15.90 12.30
N ILE A 314 -11.27 -15.39 12.66
CA ILE A 314 -12.40 -16.16 13.18
C ILE A 314 -13.57 -15.94 12.22
N THR A 315 -14.01 -17.03 11.58
CA THR A 315 -15.17 -17.02 10.67
C THR A 315 -16.46 -16.72 11.44
N GLU A 316 -17.53 -16.35 10.74
CA GLU A 316 -18.84 -16.11 11.38
C GLU A 316 -19.41 -17.37 12.06
N ASP A 317 -19.03 -18.56 11.61
CA ASP A 317 -19.35 -19.86 12.24
C ASP A 317 -18.31 -20.31 13.30
N GLY A 318 -17.37 -19.44 13.68
CA GLY A 318 -16.44 -19.65 14.80
C GLY A 318 -15.17 -20.43 14.48
N GLN A 319 -14.92 -20.80 13.21
CA GLN A 319 -13.69 -21.49 12.82
C GLN A 319 -12.49 -20.54 12.84
N ARG A 320 -11.36 -21.05 13.34
CA ARG A 320 -10.10 -20.30 13.39
C ARG A 320 -9.27 -20.60 12.15
N TRP A 321 -8.74 -19.56 11.53
CA TRP A 321 -7.87 -19.65 10.37
C TRP A 321 -6.65 -18.76 10.55
N ARG A 322 -5.53 -19.15 9.96
CA ARG A 322 -4.32 -18.34 9.92
C ARG A 322 -3.81 -18.27 8.49
N ALA A 323 -3.56 -17.06 8.01
CA ALA A 323 -2.75 -16.84 6.82
C ALA A 323 -1.41 -16.23 7.22
N THR A 324 -0.34 -16.57 6.49
CA THR A 324 0.99 -15.98 6.67
C THR A 324 1.46 -15.43 5.35
N VAL A 325 1.99 -14.20 5.38
CA VAL A 325 2.63 -13.54 4.24
C VAL A 325 4.06 -13.19 4.60
N SER A 326 5.02 -13.57 3.76
CA SER A 326 6.43 -13.28 4.00
C SER A 326 7.22 -13.06 2.71
N ALA A 327 8.36 -12.39 2.83
CA ALA A 327 9.34 -12.27 1.76
C ALA A 327 10.74 -12.05 2.33
N GLN A 328 11.75 -12.39 1.53
CA GLN A 328 13.13 -11.93 1.73
C GLN A 328 13.36 -10.63 0.94
N GLY A 329 14.32 -9.83 1.38
CA GLY A 329 14.62 -8.52 0.81
C GLY A 329 14.02 -7.38 1.63
N ASP A 330 14.47 -6.16 1.34
CA ASP A 330 14.00 -4.99 2.10
C ASP A 330 12.53 -4.67 1.77
N PRO A 331 11.60 -4.80 2.75
CA PRO A 331 10.18 -4.50 2.54
C PRO A 331 9.95 -3.07 2.07
N GLY A 332 10.69 -2.08 2.60
CA GLY A 332 10.51 -0.68 2.26
C GLY A 332 11.05 -0.30 0.88
N TYR A 333 11.80 -1.19 0.22
CA TYR A 333 12.55 -0.88 -0.99
C TYR A 333 12.45 -1.99 -2.03
N GLU A 334 13.31 -3.00 -1.97
CA GLU A 334 13.42 -4.05 -2.99
C GLU A 334 12.09 -4.79 -3.21
N VAL A 335 11.46 -5.21 -2.11
CA VAL A 335 10.19 -5.95 -2.19
C VAL A 335 9.05 -5.02 -2.61
N THR A 336 9.06 -3.75 -2.18
CA THR A 336 8.10 -2.75 -2.66
C THR A 336 8.24 -2.48 -4.16
N ALA A 337 9.46 -2.36 -4.68
CA ALA A 337 9.70 -2.19 -6.11
C ALA A 337 9.20 -3.40 -6.92
N MET A 338 9.42 -4.62 -6.40
CA MET A 338 8.86 -5.85 -6.97
C MET A 338 7.32 -5.83 -6.94
N MET A 339 6.70 -5.54 -5.79
CA MET A 339 5.25 -5.49 -5.63
C MET A 339 4.62 -4.51 -6.62
N LEU A 340 5.17 -3.31 -6.72
CA LEU A 340 4.66 -2.24 -7.58
C LEU A 340 4.79 -2.60 -9.07
N SER A 341 5.94 -3.16 -9.46
CA SER A 341 6.18 -3.60 -10.84
C SER A 341 5.24 -4.75 -11.23
N GLN A 342 5.04 -5.72 -10.34
CA GLN A 342 4.14 -6.84 -10.57
C GLN A 342 2.67 -6.42 -10.58
N ALA A 343 2.31 -5.34 -9.87
CA ALA A 343 0.97 -4.76 -9.94
C ALA A 343 0.71 -4.17 -11.34
N ALA A 344 1.68 -3.41 -11.87
CA ALA A 344 1.56 -2.85 -13.22
C ALA A 344 1.48 -3.94 -14.30
N LEU A 345 2.34 -4.96 -14.22
CA LEU A 345 2.29 -6.10 -15.14
C LEU A 345 1.00 -6.90 -15.00
N CYS A 346 0.43 -7.01 -13.80
CA CYS A 346 -0.87 -7.64 -13.60
C CYS A 346 -1.98 -6.89 -14.35
N LEU A 347 -1.96 -5.55 -14.33
CA LEU A 347 -2.92 -4.74 -15.09
C LEU A 347 -2.69 -4.92 -16.60
N LEU A 348 -1.43 -4.95 -17.05
CA LEU A 348 -1.10 -5.13 -18.45
C LEU A 348 -1.58 -6.49 -19.01
N ASP A 349 -1.35 -7.57 -18.27
CA ASP A 349 -1.56 -8.94 -18.75
C ASP A 349 -3.02 -9.42 -18.59
N SER A 350 -3.75 -8.89 -17.61
CA SER A 350 -5.07 -9.42 -17.29
C SER A 350 -6.09 -8.34 -16.93
N ARG A 351 -7.24 -8.41 -17.60
CA ARG A 351 -8.52 -7.90 -17.07
C ARG A 351 -9.31 -8.99 -16.34
N SER A 352 -8.90 -10.26 -16.48
CA SER A 352 -9.57 -11.40 -15.87
C SER A 352 -9.18 -11.54 -14.39
N GLY A 353 -10.16 -11.69 -13.51
CA GLY A 353 -9.95 -11.79 -12.06
C GLY A 353 -10.01 -10.47 -11.29
N THR A 354 -10.23 -9.34 -11.97
CA THR A 354 -10.61 -8.08 -11.31
C THR A 354 -12.11 -8.08 -11.06
N SER A 355 -12.53 -7.55 -9.91
CA SER A 355 -13.96 -7.44 -9.56
C SER A 355 -14.65 -6.26 -10.25
N HIS A 356 -13.87 -5.37 -10.87
CA HIS A 356 -14.31 -4.11 -11.44
C HIS A 356 -13.65 -3.87 -12.80
N ALA A 357 -14.41 -3.31 -13.75
CA ALA A 357 -13.93 -2.95 -15.09
C ALA A 357 -13.12 -1.65 -15.13
N GLY A 358 -13.22 -0.83 -14.07
CA GLY A 358 -12.54 0.44 -13.87
C GLY A 358 -12.89 1.05 -12.52
N GLY A 359 -12.28 2.18 -12.18
CA GLY A 359 -12.50 2.90 -10.92
C GLY A 359 -11.24 3.10 -10.10
N VAL A 360 -11.39 3.77 -8.97
CA VAL A 360 -10.37 3.84 -7.91
C VAL A 360 -10.51 2.63 -7.00
N LEU A 361 -9.51 1.75 -7.00
CA LEU A 361 -9.52 0.40 -6.46
C LEU A 361 -8.38 0.18 -5.46
N THR A 362 -8.38 -0.99 -4.84
CA THR A 362 -7.33 -1.50 -3.95
C THR A 362 -6.60 -2.68 -4.61
N PRO A 363 -5.44 -3.12 -4.11
CA PRO A 363 -4.75 -4.28 -4.67
C PRO A 363 -5.65 -5.52 -4.76
N ALA A 364 -6.41 -5.84 -3.70
CA ALA A 364 -7.27 -7.01 -3.69
C ALA A 364 -8.44 -6.93 -4.70
N THR A 365 -8.94 -5.73 -4.99
CA THR A 365 -10.12 -5.55 -5.86
C THR A 365 -9.77 -5.27 -7.32
N GLY A 366 -8.68 -4.54 -7.55
CA GLY A 366 -8.18 -4.17 -8.86
C GLY A 366 -7.19 -5.16 -9.47
N LEU A 367 -6.52 -6.00 -8.66
CA LEU A 367 -5.51 -6.96 -9.14
C LEU A 367 -5.84 -8.41 -8.78
N GLY A 368 -6.39 -8.64 -7.58
CA GLY A 368 -7.02 -9.91 -7.20
C GLY A 368 -6.08 -11.13 -7.21
N LYS A 369 -6.66 -12.30 -7.53
CA LYS A 369 -5.93 -13.58 -7.54
C LYS A 369 -4.75 -13.64 -8.52
N PRO A 370 -4.83 -13.09 -9.75
CA PRO A 370 -3.67 -13.04 -10.63
C PRO A 370 -2.46 -12.37 -9.98
N TYR A 371 -2.66 -11.27 -9.25
CA TYR A 371 -1.55 -10.60 -8.56
C TYR A 371 -0.97 -11.41 -7.41
N LEU A 372 -1.78 -12.11 -6.61
CA LEU A 372 -1.26 -13.08 -5.63
C LEU A 372 -0.31 -14.08 -6.28
N GLN A 373 -0.69 -14.65 -7.42
CA GLN A 373 0.11 -15.63 -8.15
C GLN A 373 1.43 -15.03 -8.65
N ARG A 374 1.39 -13.79 -9.16
CA ARG A 374 2.61 -13.07 -9.58
C ARG A 374 3.54 -12.80 -8.40
N LEU A 375 3.02 -12.29 -7.29
CA LEU A 375 3.82 -12.06 -6.09
C LEU A 375 4.47 -13.36 -5.59
N SER A 376 3.73 -14.48 -5.61
CA SER A 376 4.29 -15.78 -5.27
C SER A 376 5.38 -16.26 -6.21
N ALA A 377 5.21 -16.06 -7.51
CA ALA A 377 6.23 -16.39 -8.51
C ALA A 377 7.51 -15.54 -8.37
N HIS A 378 7.42 -14.39 -7.70
CA HIS A 378 8.54 -13.45 -7.52
C HIS A 378 9.03 -13.34 -6.06
N GLY A 379 8.86 -14.41 -5.28
CA GLY A 379 9.56 -14.60 -4.01
C GLY A 379 8.78 -14.24 -2.75
N MET A 380 7.51 -13.84 -2.86
CA MET A 380 6.63 -13.77 -1.69
C MET A 380 6.00 -15.12 -1.39
N SER A 381 5.83 -15.45 -0.11
CA SER A 381 5.07 -16.62 0.33
C SER A 381 3.70 -16.18 0.83
N PHE A 382 2.65 -16.87 0.37
CA PHE A 382 1.29 -16.75 0.87
C PHE A 382 0.82 -18.14 1.28
N THR A 383 0.60 -18.36 2.57
CA THR A 383 0.04 -19.63 3.07
C THR A 383 -1.21 -19.34 3.87
N ALA A 384 -2.16 -20.28 3.91
CA ALA A 384 -3.34 -20.20 4.74
C ALA A 384 -3.80 -21.59 5.16
N ALA A 385 -4.16 -21.74 6.44
CA ALA A 385 -4.60 -23.00 7.00
C ALA A 385 -5.67 -22.78 8.09
N ARG A 386 -6.54 -23.77 8.24
CA ARG A 386 -7.44 -23.86 9.39
C ARG A 386 -6.63 -24.22 10.63
N MET A 387 -6.90 -23.54 11.74
CA MET A 387 -6.31 -23.81 13.05
C MET A 387 -7.18 -24.80 13.81
N ASN A 388 -6.54 -25.69 14.55
CA ASN A 388 -7.21 -26.67 15.42
C ASN A 388 -7.81 -26.02 16.66
#